data_AF-A0A2V7GNX1-F1
#
_entry.id   AF-A0A2V7GNX1-F1
#
_cell.length_a   1.000
_cell.length_b   1.000
_cell.length_c   1.000
_cell.angle_alpha   90.00
_cell.angle_beta   90.00
_cell.angle_gamma   90.00
#
_symmetry.space_group_name_H-M   'P 1'
#
loop_
_entity.id
_entity.type
_entity.pdbx_description
1 polymer ?
#
loop_
_entity_poly.entity_id
_entity_poly.type
_entity_poly.pdbx_seq_one_letter_code
_entity_poly.pdbx_strand_id
1 'polypeptide(L)'
;MEALTTPVLDWDVAERPLDGRGESGDQCLVKLFGHGALVAVADGLGHGREAAVAAKAAMATLEEDPGQSIAVLLRRCHERLRPTRGAALSLVSFNARDGTMSWLGVGSVDGVLLRADRAASSPAERLVSRGGLVGRQLPPLGVVVVRVEPGDTLLLATDGIREGFEDKLTVSDVAGP
;
A
#
# COMPACT_ATOMS: atom_id res chain seq x y z
N MET A 1 -2.84 -7.55 -35.03
CA MET A 1 -1.70 -7.34 -34.11
C MET A 1 -2.28 -6.75 -32.84
N GLU A 2 -2.78 -7.61 -31.96
CA GLU A 2 -3.16 -7.19 -30.61
C GLU A 2 -1.88 -6.85 -29.86
N ALA A 3 -1.75 -5.60 -29.42
CA ALA A 3 -0.73 -5.25 -28.46
C ALA A 3 -1.12 -5.93 -27.15
N LEU A 4 -0.49 -7.07 -26.86
CA LEU A 4 -0.52 -7.68 -25.53
C LEU A 4 0.02 -6.62 -24.56
N THR A 5 -0.90 -5.89 -23.94
CA THR A 5 -0.57 -4.84 -22.99
C THR A 5 -0.36 -5.56 -21.67
N THR A 6 0.87 -5.99 -21.40
CA THR A 6 1.18 -6.66 -20.13
C THR A 6 0.79 -5.71 -19.00
N PRO A 7 -0.09 -6.12 -18.07
CA PRO A 7 -0.49 -5.28 -16.96
C PRO A 7 0.74 -4.97 -16.09
N VAL A 8 0.82 -3.75 -15.55
CA VAL A 8 1.94 -3.31 -14.70
C VAL A 8 2.01 -4.13 -13.40
N LEU A 9 0.86 -4.63 -12.93
CA LEU A 9 0.71 -5.43 -11.72
C LEU A 9 -0.38 -6.48 -11.91
N ASP A 10 -0.15 -7.65 -11.34
CA ASP A 10 -1.22 -8.57 -10.92
C ASP A 10 -1.46 -8.37 -9.41
N TRP A 11 -2.70 -8.39 -8.95
CA TRP A 11 -3.04 -8.05 -7.56
C TRP A 11 -4.32 -8.71 -7.08
N ASP A 12 -4.38 -8.96 -5.77
CA ASP A 12 -5.54 -9.47 -5.06
C ASP A 12 -5.65 -8.78 -3.69
N VAL A 13 -6.85 -8.74 -3.12
CA VAL A 13 -7.15 -8.13 -1.83
C VAL A 13 -8.09 -9.05 -1.05
N ALA A 14 -7.71 -9.33 0.20
CA ALA A 14 -8.57 -9.98 1.17
C ALA A 14 -8.82 -9.04 2.36
N GLU A 15 -10.09 -8.80 2.69
CA GLU A 15 -10.49 -7.96 3.82
C GLU A 15 -11.57 -8.64 4.67
N ARG A 16 -11.60 -8.32 5.97
CA ARG A 16 -12.66 -8.77 6.88
C ARG A 16 -12.92 -7.75 8.00
N PRO A 17 -14.14 -7.17 8.09
CA PRO A 17 -14.51 -6.30 9.20
C PRO A 17 -14.46 -7.01 10.55
N LEU A 18 -14.10 -6.27 11.61
CA LEU A 18 -13.89 -6.80 12.97
C LEU A 18 -15.12 -7.56 13.54
N ASP A 19 -16.33 -7.06 13.29
CA ASP A 19 -17.59 -7.64 13.77
C ASP A 19 -18.30 -8.50 12.70
N GLY A 20 -17.72 -8.64 11.51
CA GLY A 20 -18.34 -9.27 10.35
C GLY A 20 -19.64 -8.60 9.87
N ARG A 21 -20.02 -7.45 10.44
CA ARG A 21 -21.27 -6.72 10.18
C ARG A 21 -21.02 -5.22 10.34
N GLY A 22 -20.58 -4.56 9.28
CA GLY A 22 -20.35 -3.12 9.30
C GLY A 22 -19.40 -2.68 8.21
N GLU A 23 -19.09 -1.39 8.18
CA GLU A 23 -18.04 -0.87 7.30
C GLU A 23 -16.67 -1.15 7.92
N SER A 24 -15.75 -1.70 7.12
CA SER A 24 -14.36 -1.88 7.53
C SER A 24 -13.70 -0.52 7.77
N GLY A 25 -12.92 -0.43 8.86
CA GLY A 25 -12.01 0.68 9.10
C GLY A 25 -10.81 0.68 8.15
N ASP A 26 -10.55 -0.47 7.54
CA ASP A 26 -9.46 -0.68 6.60
C ASP A 26 -9.96 -0.42 5.17
N GLN A 27 -9.11 0.19 4.35
CA GLN A 27 -9.36 0.40 2.93
C GLN A 27 -8.09 0.16 2.13
N CYS A 28 -8.25 -0.36 0.92
CA CYS A 28 -7.17 -0.44 -0.06
C CYS A 28 -7.54 0.31 -1.34
N LEU A 29 -6.52 0.75 -2.08
CA LEU A 29 -6.66 1.29 -3.42
C LEU A 29 -5.55 0.75 -4.30
N VAL A 30 -5.92 0.30 -5.50
CA VAL A 30 -4.99 0.05 -6.61
C VAL A 30 -5.46 0.90 -7.79
N LYS A 31 -4.64 1.87 -8.19
CA LYS A 31 -4.97 2.80 -9.27
C LYS A 31 -3.85 2.86 -10.30
N LEU A 32 -4.16 2.43 -11.52
CA LEU A 32 -3.25 2.58 -12.66
C LEU A 32 -3.20 4.04 -13.11
N PHE A 33 -2.01 4.51 -13.48
CA PHE A 33 -1.79 5.83 -14.06
C PHE A 33 -0.63 5.79 -15.04
N GLY A 34 -0.74 6.41 -16.22
CA GLY A 34 0.33 6.46 -17.20
C GLY A 34 1.03 5.10 -17.43
N HIS A 35 2.26 4.97 -16.95
CA HIS A 35 3.08 3.74 -16.98
C HIS A 35 3.40 3.21 -15.58
N GLY A 36 2.45 3.32 -14.66
CA GLY A 36 2.64 3.01 -13.26
C GLY A 36 1.34 2.66 -12.57
N ALA A 37 1.47 2.40 -11.27
CA ALA A 37 0.34 2.08 -10.41
C ALA A 37 0.58 2.63 -9.01
N LEU A 38 -0.47 3.18 -8.41
CA LEU A 38 -0.49 3.59 -7.01
C LEU A 38 -1.24 2.52 -6.23
N VAL A 39 -0.58 1.95 -5.24
CA VAL A 39 -1.15 1.04 -4.26
C VAL A 39 -1.17 1.76 -2.92
N ALA A 40 -2.29 1.68 -2.21
CA ALA A 40 -2.42 2.25 -0.88
C ALA A 40 -3.22 1.31 0.01
N VAL A 41 -2.82 1.24 1.28
CA VAL A 41 -3.61 0.63 2.35
C VAL A 41 -3.72 1.64 3.47
N ALA A 42 -4.94 1.81 3.98
CA ALA A 42 -5.22 2.64 5.14
C ALA A 42 -5.96 1.84 6.20
N ASP A 43 -5.62 2.12 7.45
CA ASP A 43 -6.29 1.62 8.66
C ASP A 43 -6.79 2.85 9.44
N GLY A 44 -8.09 3.06 9.42
CA GLY A 44 -8.75 4.17 10.10
C GLY A 44 -8.76 4.00 11.62
N LEU A 45 -8.41 5.04 12.37
CA LEU A 45 -8.26 4.93 13.82
C LEU A 45 -9.57 4.50 14.52
N GLY A 46 -9.53 3.33 15.16
CA GLY A 46 -10.63 2.74 15.93
C GLY A 46 -11.38 1.70 15.12
N HIS A 47 -12.72 1.64 15.25
CA HIS A 47 -13.53 0.70 14.49
C HIS A 47 -14.86 1.33 14.07
N GLY A 48 -15.51 0.69 13.08
CA GLY A 48 -16.81 1.08 12.56
C GLY A 48 -16.76 2.34 11.68
N ARG A 49 -17.91 3.00 11.55
CA ARG A 49 -18.14 4.06 10.55
C ARG A 49 -17.13 5.21 10.60
N GLU A 50 -16.68 5.63 11.78
CA GLU A 50 -15.73 6.76 11.88
C GLU A 50 -14.33 6.41 11.37
N ALA A 51 -13.88 5.17 11.58
CA ALA A 51 -12.65 4.65 11.01
C ALA A 51 -12.78 4.55 9.47
N ALA A 52 -13.89 3.96 9.00
CA ALA A 52 -14.19 3.82 7.58
C ALA A 52 -14.22 5.18 6.86
N VAL A 53 -14.80 6.22 7.48
CA VAL A 53 -14.82 7.58 6.93
C VAL A 53 -13.41 8.14 6.75
N ALA A 54 -12.51 7.94 7.72
CA ALA A 54 -11.13 8.41 7.62
C ALA A 54 -10.38 7.70 6.49
N ALA A 55 -10.47 6.37 6.42
CA ALA A 55 -9.81 5.56 5.40
C ALA A 55 -10.35 5.84 3.99
N LYS A 56 -11.68 5.96 3.82
CA LYS A 56 -12.31 6.32 2.54
C LYS A 56 -11.92 7.73 2.08
N ALA A 57 -11.83 8.70 3.00
CA ALA A 57 -11.37 10.04 2.66
C ALA A 57 -9.93 10.05 2.15
N ALA A 58 -9.07 9.18 2.68
CA ALA A 58 -7.72 8.99 2.17
C ALA A 58 -7.75 8.43 0.75
N MET A 59 -8.48 7.33 0.51
CA MET A 59 -8.59 6.74 -0.83
C MET A 59 -9.11 7.74 -1.87
N ALA A 60 -10.17 8.47 -1.55
CA ALA A 60 -10.71 9.51 -2.42
C ALA A 60 -9.68 10.60 -2.76
N THR A 61 -8.84 11.00 -1.80
CA THR A 61 -7.76 11.97 -2.02
C THR A 61 -6.68 11.43 -2.95
N LEU A 62 -6.37 10.13 -2.85
CA LEU A 62 -5.35 9.46 -3.67
C LEU A 62 -5.82 9.24 -5.11
N GLU A 63 -7.11 9.03 -5.31
CA GLU A 63 -7.71 8.86 -6.64
C GLU A 63 -7.68 10.13 -7.51
N GLU A 64 -7.60 11.32 -6.90
CA GLU A 64 -7.60 12.60 -7.62
C GLU A 64 -6.37 12.76 -8.54
N ASP A 65 -5.20 12.29 -8.12
CA ASP A 65 -3.92 12.51 -8.81
C ASP A 65 -2.91 11.36 -8.55
N PRO A 66 -3.23 10.12 -8.95
CA PRO A 66 -2.48 8.93 -8.54
C PRO A 66 -1.03 8.88 -9.04
N GLY A 67 -0.69 9.66 -10.07
CA GLY A 67 0.67 9.75 -10.62
C GLY A 67 1.58 10.75 -9.91
N GLN A 68 1.08 11.44 -8.89
CA GLN A 68 1.85 12.39 -8.10
C GLN A 68 2.84 11.69 -7.17
N SER A 69 3.88 12.40 -6.73
CA SER A 69 4.80 11.84 -5.73
C SER A 69 4.07 11.42 -4.45
N ILE A 70 4.37 10.23 -3.94
CA ILE A 70 3.71 9.66 -2.76
C ILE A 70 3.87 10.53 -1.50
N ALA A 71 4.96 11.31 -1.39
CA ALA A 71 5.13 12.27 -0.31
C ALA A 71 4.13 13.45 -0.39
N VAL A 72 3.84 13.94 -1.60
CA VAL A 72 2.84 14.99 -1.81
C VAL A 72 1.44 14.43 -1.56
N LEU A 73 1.15 13.22 -2.06
CA LEU A 73 -0.11 12.53 -1.83
C LEU A 73 -0.39 12.31 -0.34
N LEU A 74 0.60 11.84 0.42
CA LEU A 74 0.44 11.63 1.86
C LEU A 74 0.22 12.95 2.62
N ARG A 75 0.89 14.04 2.21
CA ARG A 75 0.62 15.38 2.78
C ARG A 75 -0.80 15.85 2.46
N ARG A 76 -1.30 15.64 1.24
CA ARG A 76 -2.70 15.95 0.88
C ARG A 76 -3.67 15.14 1.72
N CYS A 77 -3.42 13.84 1.89
CA CYS A 77 -4.20 12.99 2.79
C CYS A 77 -4.18 13.55 4.22
N HIS A 78 -3.01 13.94 4.73
CA HIS A 78 -2.91 14.52 6.07
C HIS A 78 -3.83 15.74 6.25
N GLU A 79 -3.84 16.68 5.32
CA GLU A 79 -4.73 17.85 5.39
C GLU A 79 -6.21 17.46 5.29
N ARG A 80 -6.56 16.55 4.36
CA ARG A 80 -7.93 16.08 4.16
C ARG A 80 -8.48 15.29 5.34
N LEU A 81 -7.62 14.58 6.08
CA LEU A 81 -8.00 13.74 7.21
C LEU A 81 -8.07 14.51 8.55
N ARG A 82 -7.63 15.77 8.63
CA ARG A 82 -7.72 16.60 9.86
C ARG A 82 -9.10 16.60 10.55
N PRO A 83 -10.25 16.69 9.85
CA PRO A 83 -11.56 16.65 10.50
C PRO A 83 -12.02 15.23 10.88
N THR A 84 -11.31 14.18 10.48
CA THR A 84 -11.64 12.77 10.76
C THR A 84 -10.85 12.27 11.98
N ARG A 85 -11.00 11.01 12.40
CA ARG A 85 -10.16 10.41 13.46
C ARG A 85 -8.68 10.26 13.06
N GLY A 86 -8.38 10.31 11.77
CA GLY A 86 -7.07 9.99 11.22
C GLY A 86 -6.93 8.50 10.88
N ALA A 87 -5.85 8.16 10.19
CA ALA A 87 -5.59 6.80 9.73
C ALA A 87 -4.08 6.54 9.65
N ALA A 88 -3.69 5.28 9.85
CA ALA A 88 -2.39 4.77 9.42
C ALA A 88 -2.44 4.51 7.91
N LEU A 89 -1.41 4.92 7.17
CA LEU A 89 -1.35 4.79 5.71
C LEU A 89 0.00 4.27 5.27
N SER A 90 -0.01 3.33 4.34
CA SER A 90 1.16 2.96 3.54
C SER A 90 0.85 3.17 2.06
N LEU A 91 1.73 3.89 1.37
CA LEU A 91 1.62 4.22 -0.05
C LEU A 91 2.79 3.59 -0.80
N VAL A 92 2.47 3.02 -1.96
CA VAL A 92 3.44 2.44 -2.88
C VAL A 92 3.13 2.90 -4.29
N SER A 93 4.14 3.40 -5.00
CA SER A 93 4.03 3.83 -6.39
C SER A 93 5.03 3.04 -7.23
N PHE A 94 4.50 2.31 -8.20
CA PHE A 94 5.27 1.58 -9.20
C PHE A 94 5.47 2.44 -10.44
N ASN A 95 6.71 2.45 -10.95
CA ASN A 95 7.07 3.05 -12.22
C ASN A 95 7.64 1.95 -13.13
N ALA A 96 6.83 1.53 -14.11
CA ALA A 96 7.19 0.45 -15.02
C ALA A 96 8.27 0.85 -16.03
N ARG A 97 8.45 2.15 -16.30
CA ARG A 97 9.50 2.61 -17.22
C ARG A 97 10.88 2.48 -16.61
N ASP A 98 10.99 2.82 -15.34
CA ASP A 98 12.27 2.83 -14.62
C ASP A 98 12.53 1.52 -13.88
N GLY A 99 11.55 0.61 -13.80
CA GLY A 99 11.64 -0.63 -13.03
C GLY A 99 11.83 -0.34 -11.54
N THR A 100 11.12 0.67 -11.03
CA THR A 100 11.26 1.13 -9.64
C THR A 100 9.94 1.14 -8.89
N MET A 101 10.04 0.95 -7.59
CA MET A 101 8.96 1.10 -6.64
C MET A 101 9.39 2.13 -5.59
N SER A 102 8.55 3.12 -5.36
CA SER A 102 8.69 4.08 -4.26
C SER A 102 7.65 3.75 -3.20
N TRP A 103 8.03 3.73 -1.93
CA TRP A 103 7.08 3.50 -0.83
C TRP A 103 7.38 4.35 0.40
N LEU A 104 6.35 4.58 1.20
CA LEU A 104 6.44 5.17 2.53
C LEU A 104 5.21 4.79 3.37
N GLY A 105 5.42 4.67 4.68
CA GLY A 105 4.36 4.36 5.64
C GLY A 105 4.36 5.32 6.82
N VAL A 106 3.16 5.62 7.33
CA VAL A 106 2.93 6.33 8.60
C VAL A 106 1.90 5.56 9.40
N GLY A 107 2.25 5.11 10.60
CA GLY A 107 1.39 4.31 11.47
C GLY A 107 1.67 2.81 11.38
N SER A 108 0.61 2.01 11.52
CA SER A 108 0.62 0.56 11.74
C SER A 108 0.44 -0.31 10.48
N VAL A 109 0.39 0.28 9.28
CA VAL A 109 0.27 -0.51 8.04
C VAL A 109 1.65 -0.99 7.61
N ASP A 110 1.83 -2.30 7.63
CA ASP A 110 3.09 -2.96 7.26
C ASP A 110 3.19 -3.24 5.76
N GLY A 111 4.42 -3.36 5.29
CA GLY A 111 4.72 -3.72 3.91
C GLY A 111 5.99 -4.54 3.77
N VAL A 112 5.95 -5.54 2.89
CA VAL A 112 7.08 -6.41 2.58
C VAL A 112 7.17 -6.59 1.07
N LEU A 113 8.33 -6.33 0.51
CA LEU A 113 8.67 -6.67 -0.88
C LEU A 113 9.48 -7.97 -0.86
N LEU A 114 8.90 -9.05 -1.37
CA LEU A 114 9.56 -10.34 -1.54
C LEU A 114 10.22 -10.38 -2.92
N ARG A 115 11.50 -10.76 -2.96
CA ARG A 115 12.22 -10.92 -4.22
C ARG A 115 11.84 -12.24 -4.90
N ALA A 116 11.73 -12.21 -6.22
CA ALA A 116 11.52 -13.42 -7.02
C ALA A 116 12.62 -14.46 -6.76
N ASP A 117 13.88 -14.01 -6.76
CA ASP A 117 15.03 -14.83 -6.39
C ASP A 117 15.16 -14.92 -4.86
N ARG A 118 14.63 -16.02 -4.30
CA ARG A 118 14.71 -16.35 -2.87
C ARG A 118 16.12 -16.70 -2.39
N ALA A 119 17.05 -17.01 -3.31
CA ALA A 119 18.44 -17.32 -2.98
C ALA A 119 19.33 -16.07 -2.93
N ALA A 120 18.79 -14.89 -3.28
CA ALA A 120 19.48 -13.62 -3.17
C ALA A 120 19.89 -13.32 -1.71
N SER A 121 20.96 -12.55 -1.55
CA SER A 121 21.47 -12.15 -0.22
C SER A 121 20.49 -11.32 0.61
N SER A 122 19.50 -10.70 -0.03
CA SER A 122 18.40 -9.97 0.60
C SER A 122 17.06 -10.41 -0.01
N PRO A 123 16.46 -11.52 0.47
CA PRO A 123 15.27 -12.13 -0.15
C PRO A 123 13.99 -11.30 0.08
N ALA A 124 14.03 -10.32 0.99
CA ALA A 124 12.92 -9.43 1.25
C ALA A 124 13.41 -8.05 1.69
N GLU A 125 12.62 -7.02 1.39
CA GLU A 125 12.75 -5.68 1.94
C GLU A 125 11.48 -5.34 2.72
N ARG A 126 11.61 -4.64 3.84
CA ARG A 126 10.47 -4.24 4.68
C ARG A 126 10.27 -2.74 4.65
N LEU A 127 9.01 -2.33 4.57
CA LEU A 127 8.60 -0.95 4.68
C LEU A 127 8.87 -0.48 6.11
N VAL A 128 9.69 0.56 6.25
CA VAL A 128 9.91 1.19 7.54
C VAL A 128 8.83 2.25 7.76
N SER A 129 7.75 1.86 8.43
CA SER A 129 6.67 2.76 8.81
C SER A 129 7.15 3.74 9.88
N ARG A 130 6.86 5.04 9.68
CA ARG A 130 7.21 6.11 10.63
C ARG A 130 6.10 6.24 11.67
N GLY A 131 6.49 6.43 12.94
CA GLY A 131 5.53 6.71 14.01
C GLY A 131 4.72 7.98 13.74
N GLY A 132 3.40 7.89 13.86
CA GLY A 132 2.48 9.00 13.62
C GLY A 132 1.11 8.51 13.16
N LEU A 133 0.24 9.46 12.84
CA LEU A 133 -1.11 9.20 12.35
C LEU A 133 -1.52 10.30 11.37
N VAL A 134 -1.86 9.91 10.14
CA VAL A 134 -2.27 10.85 9.09
C VAL A 134 -3.58 11.52 9.51
N GLY A 135 -3.70 12.84 9.33
CA GLY A 135 -4.78 13.65 9.88
C GLY A 135 -4.57 14.16 11.31
N ARG A 136 -3.56 13.65 12.05
CA ARG A 136 -3.26 14.08 13.43
C ARG A 136 -1.82 14.59 13.60
N GLN A 137 -0.85 13.70 13.45
CA GLN A 137 0.57 14.01 13.62
C GLN A 137 1.35 13.36 12.49
N LEU A 138 1.82 14.20 11.56
CA LEU A 138 2.61 13.74 10.42
C LEU A 138 4.10 13.81 10.76
N PRO A 139 4.83 12.68 10.78
CA PRO A 139 6.28 12.70 10.95
C PRO A 139 6.97 13.21 9.68
N PRO A 140 8.30 13.49 9.74
CA PRO A 140 9.10 13.66 8.53
C PRO A 140 8.96 12.44 7.62
N LEU A 141 8.61 12.68 6.36
CA LEU A 141 8.36 11.62 5.39
C LEU A 141 9.67 11.12 4.80
N GLY A 142 9.95 9.82 4.98
CA GLY A 142 11.08 9.15 4.36
C GLY A 142 10.59 8.27 3.22
N VAL A 143 10.67 8.77 1.99
CA VAL A 143 10.42 7.98 0.78
C VAL A 143 11.61 7.06 0.58
N VAL A 144 11.35 5.76 0.44
CA VAL A 144 12.36 4.79 0.02
C VAL A 144 12.05 4.37 -1.40
N VAL A 145 13.09 4.27 -2.24
CA VAL A 145 12.98 3.89 -3.64
C VAL A 145 13.86 2.67 -3.86
N VAL A 146 13.28 1.63 -4.46
CA VAL A 146 13.94 0.35 -4.72
C VAL A 146 13.72 -0.05 -6.18
N ARG A 147 14.64 -0.84 -6.72
CA ARG A 147 14.38 -1.53 -8.01
C ARG A 147 13.43 -2.70 -7.78
N VAL A 148 12.60 -2.98 -8.77
CA VAL A 148 11.70 -4.13 -8.79
C VAL A 148 11.78 -4.82 -10.14
N GLU A 149 11.69 -6.14 -10.11
CA GLU A 149 11.74 -6.99 -11.30
C GLU A 149 10.43 -7.80 -11.42
N PRO A 150 10.06 -8.24 -12.64
CA PRO A 150 8.95 -9.17 -12.80
C PRO A 150 9.12 -10.41 -11.91
N GLY A 151 8.07 -10.77 -11.17
CA GLY A 151 8.08 -11.85 -10.18
C GLY A 151 8.27 -11.38 -8.74
N ASP A 152 8.75 -10.16 -8.50
CA ASP A 152 8.75 -9.57 -7.16
C ASP A 152 7.31 -9.41 -6.67
N THR A 153 7.08 -9.70 -5.38
CA THR A 153 5.75 -9.68 -4.78
C THR A 153 5.69 -8.68 -3.64
N LEU A 154 4.82 -7.68 -3.75
CA LEU A 154 4.53 -6.74 -2.66
C LEU A 154 3.37 -7.28 -1.81
N LEU A 155 3.59 -7.33 -0.51
CA LEU A 155 2.58 -7.60 0.51
C LEU A 155 2.36 -6.34 1.34
N LEU A 156 1.10 -5.98 1.56
CA LEU A 156 0.69 -4.93 2.49
C LEU A 156 -0.33 -5.50 3.46
N ALA A 157 -0.22 -5.16 4.73
CA ALA A 157 -1.08 -5.69 5.79
C ALA A 157 -1.37 -4.63 6.85
N THR A 158 -2.61 -4.59 7.32
CA THR A 158 -2.99 -3.84 8.53
C THR A 158 -2.66 -4.67 9.78
N ASP A 159 -2.67 -4.05 10.95
CA ASP A 159 -2.27 -4.68 12.23
C ASP A 159 -3.20 -5.83 12.68
N GLY A 160 -4.35 -6.00 12.02
CA GLY A 160 -5.22 -7.16 12.16
C GLY A 160 -4.60 -8.47 11.65
N ILE A 161 -3.53 -8.41 10.85
CA ILE A 161 -2.74 -9.55 10.39
C ILE A 161 -1.45 -9.62 11.21
N ARG A 162 -1.14 -10.80 11.76
CA ARG A 162 0.08 -10.99 12.57
C ARG A 162 1.33 -10.84 11.72
N GLU A 163 2.35 -10.17 12.27
CA GLU A 163 3.71 -10.17 11.73
C GLU A 163 4.20 -11.61 11.47
N GLY A 164 4.94 -11.82 10.37
CA GLY A 164 5.47 -13.13 9.99
C GLY A 164 4.46 -14.03 9.26
N PHE A 165 3.33 -13.49 8.80
CA PHE A 165 2.40 -14.25 7.95
C PHE A 165 3.01 -14.58 6.59
N GLU A 166 3.95 -13.76 6.12
CA GLU A 166 4.64 -13.90 4.85
C GLU A 166 5.47 -15.18 4.77
N ASP A 167 5.98 -15.69 5.89
CA ASP A 167 6.75 -16.95 5.96
C ASP A 167 5.89 -18.18 5.62
N LYS A 168 4.56 -18.01 5.66
CA LYS A 168 3.58 -19.05 5.33
C LYS A 168 3.03 -18.90 3.91
N LEU A 169 3.37 -17.83 3.21
CA LEU A 169 2.95 -17.63 1.83
C LEU A 169 3.86 -18.42 0.90
N THR A 170 3.29 -19.46 0.29
CA THR A 170 3.88 -20.05 -0.90
C THR A 170 3.57 -19.13 -2.06
N VAL A 171 4.49 -18.22 -2.40
CA VAL A 171 4.44 -17.53 -3.69
C VAL A 171 4.64 -18.63 -4.73
N SER A 172 3.54 -19.12 -5.26
CA SER A 172 3.56 -20.13 -6.31
C SER A 172 4.02 -19.40 -7.56
N ASP A 173 5.03 -19.95 -8.24
CA ASP A 173 5.42 -19.47 -9.56
C ASP A 173 4.18 -19.41 -10.44
N VAL A 174 3.69 -18.22 -10.75
CA VAL A 174 2.86 -18.03 -11.95
C VAL A 174 3.81 -18.05 -13.13
N ALA A 175 4.44 -19.22 -13.32
CA ALA A 175 5.19 -19.57 -14.50
C ALA A 175 4.36 -20.58 -15.30
N GLY A 176 3.51 -20.01 -16.17
CA GLY A 176 3.22 -20.56 -17.49
C GLY A 176 1.80 -21.09 -17.72
N PRO A 177 1.46 -21.40 -18.99
CA PRO A 177 2.10 -21.00 -20.25
C PRO A 177 1.42 -19.80 -20.94
#